data_AF-A0A3E0PM07-F1
#
_entry.id   AF-A0A3E0PM07-F1
#
_cell.length_a   1.000
_cell.length_b   1.000
_cell.length_c   1.000
_cell.angle_alpha   90.00
_cell.angle_beta   90.00
_cell.angle_gamma   90.00
#
_symmetry.space_group_name_H-M   'P 1'
#
loop_
_entity.id
_entity.type
_entity.pdbx_description
1 polymer ?
#
loop_
_entity_poly.entity_id
_entity_poly.type
_entity_poly.pdbx_seq_one_letter_code
_entity_poly.pdbx_strand_id
1 'polypeptide(L)'
;MHEVERLAAAPGPLRPDAWRDDLLDALHELGASFHAQHVASTELGSLLSRVIEEAPHLIPGVNDLMARQRALDTRISDFRSRLADLSRPIDVEETRSELAEITRDMRELRAWETDLVYEAYSVDLGVGD
;
A
#
# COMPACT_ATOMS: atom_id res chain seq x y z
N MET A 1 8.57 -3.41 1.51
CA MET A 1 7.89 -3.31 2.83
C MET A 1 8.87 -3.57 3.97
N HIS A 2 9.49 -4.76 4.05
CA HIS A 2 10.44 -5.10 5.14
C HIS A 2 11.60 -4.12 5.33
N GLU A 3 12.11 -3.53 4.25
CA GLU A 3 13.18 -2.52 4.31
C GLU A 3 12.76 -1.25 5.06
N VAL A 4 11.59 -0.70 4.70
CA VAL A 4 11.01 0.50 5.31
C VAL A 4 10.75 0.27 6.81
N GLU A 5 10.21 -0.89 7.18
CA GLU A 5 9.97 -1.24 8.58
C GLU A 5 11.26 -1.37 9.39
N ARG A 6 12.31 -1.96 8.78
CA ARG A 6 13.62 -2.09 9.41
C ARG A 6 14.25 -0.73 9.67
N LEU A 7 14.22 0.17 8.68
CA LEU A 7 14.75 1.53 8.81
C LEU A 7 13.96 2.35 9.83
N ALA A 8 12.64 2.18 9.89
CA ALA A 8 11.80 2.81 10.91
C ALA A 8 12.16 2.31 12.33
N ALA A 9 12.47 1.03 12.51
CA ALA A 9 12.78 0.42 13.81
C ALA A 9 14.22 0.62 14.31
N ALA A 10 15.12 1.22 13.51
CA ALA A 10 16.52 1.42 13.91
C ALA A 10 16.63 2.30 15.18
N PRO A 11 17.57 2.06 16.11
CA PRO A 11 17.78 2.95 17.26
C PRO A 11 18.14 4.36 16.78
N GLY A 12 17.72 5.39 17.54
CA GLY A 12 17.69 6.81 17.12
C GLY A 12 18.89 7.23 16.26
N PRO A 13 18.66 7.86 15.09
CA PRO A 13 19.71 8.04 14.10
C PRO A 13 20.77 9.02 14.59
N LEU A 14 21.99 8.52 14.83
CA LEU A 14 23.17 9.36 15.04
C LEU A 14 23.50 10.22 13.80
N ARG A 15 22.91 9.88 12.64
CA ARG A 15 23.03 10.55 11.35
C ARG A 15 21.63 10.70 10.73
N PRO A 16 20.85 11.70 11.15
CA PRO A 16 19.47 11.87 10.70
C PRO A 16 19.34 12.09 9.19
N ASP A 17 20.33 12.72 8.55
CA ASP A 17 20.31 12.95 7.10
C ASP A 17 20.61 11.67 6.30
N ALA A 18 21.57 10.84 6.75
CA ALA A 18 21.79 9.54 6.11
C ALA A 18 20.57 8.62 6.29
N TRP A 19 19.95 8.64 7.47
CA TRP A 19 18.71 7.89 7.72
C TRP A 19 17.55 8.37 6.85
N ARG A 20 17.44 9.69 6.60
CA ARG A 20 16.48 10.28 5.67
C ARG A 20 16.68 9.75 4.26
N ASP A 21 17.91 9.79 3.77
CA ASP A 21 18.23 9.38 2.40
C ASP A 21 17.92 7.88 2.19
N ASP A 22 18.36 7.02 3.12
CA ASP A 22 18.05 5.58 3.11
C ASP A 22 16.53 5.34 3.11
N LEU A 23 15.78 6.11 3.91
CA LEU A 23 14.33 5.99 4.00
C LEU A 23 13.63 6.49 2.72
N LEU A 24 14.13 7.57 2.10
CA LEU A 24 13.61 8.08 0.84
C LEU A 24 13.77 7.07 -0.29
N ASP A 25 14.92 6.40 -0.37
CA ASP A 25 15.18 5.34 -1.35
C ASP A 25 14.24 4.15 -1.12
N ALA A 26 14.11 3.68 0.13
CA ALA A 26 13.22 2.58 0.47
C ALA A 26 11.73 2.91 0.18
N LEU A 27 11.30 4.16 0.44
CA LEU A 27 9.96 4.64 0.11
C LEU A 27 9.75 4.79 -1.40
N HIS A 28 10.77 5.18 -2.14
CA HIS A 28 10.72 5.26 -3.59
C HIS A 28 10.46 3.88 -4.20
N GLU A 29 11.24 2.87 -3.78
CA GLU A 29 11.06 1.48 -4.23
C GLU A 29 9.70 0.92 -3.81
N LEU A 30 9.28 1.16 -2.56
CA LEU A 30 7.98 0.70 -2.07
C LEU A 30 6.82 1.31 -2.85
N GLY A 31 6.85 2.63 -3.05
CA GLY A 31 5.83 3.35 -3.80
C GLY A 31 5.77 2.90 -5.25
N ALA A 32 6.92 2.76 -5.92
CA ALA A 32 6.97 2.27 -7.30
C ALA A 32 6.43 0.84 -7.44
N SER A 33 6.79 -0.04 -6.52
CA SER A 33 6.31 -1.42 -6.47
C SER A 33 4.79 -1.49 -6.23
N PHE A 34 4.29 -0.72 -5.27
CA PHE A 34 2.86 -0.66 -4.94
C PHE A 34 2.04 -0.07 -6.09
N HIS A 35 2.51 1.03 -6.70
CA HIS A 35 1.85 1.64 -7.85
C HIS A 35 1.80 0.69 -9.04
N ALA A 36 2.90 0.00 -9.37
CA ALA A 36 2.93 -0.97 -10.45
C ALA A 36 1.96 -2.14 -10.20
N GLN A 37 1.87 -2.63 -8.96
CA GLN A 37 0.90 -3.65 -8.57
C GLN A 37 -0.54 -3.13 -8.74
N HIS A 38 -0.83 -1.90 -8.28
CA HIS A 38 -2.16 -1.30 -8.45
C HIS A 38 -2.55 -1.20 -9.93
N VAL A 39 -1.67 -0.68 -10.78
CA VAL A 39 -1.91 -0.59 -12.22
C VAL A 39 -2.26 -1.96 -12.79
N ALA A 40 -1.43 -2.98 -12.53
CA ALA A 40 -1.67 -4.35 -12.99
C ALA A 40 -2.99 -4.94 -12.47
N SER A 41 -3.37 -4.67 -11.21
CA SER A 41 -4.65 -5.12 -10.65
C SER A 41 -5.87 -4.43 -11.29
N THR A 42 -5.69 -3.29 -11.95
CA THR A 42 -6.76 -2.56 -12.65
C THR A 42 -6.82 -2.80 -14.16
N GLU A 43 -5.85 -3.52 -14.73
CA GLU A 43 -5.85 -3.84 -16.16
C GLU A 43 -6.97 -4.82 -16.53
N LEU A 44 -7.46 -4.72 -17.78
CA LEU A 44 -8.43 -5.67 -18.30
C LEU A 44 -7.84 -7.08 -18.29
N GLY A 45 -8.60 -8.03 -17.75
CA GLY A 45 -8.15 -9.42 -17.56
C GLY A 45 -7.32 -9.66 -16.28
N SER A 46 -7.13 -8.62 -15.45
CA SER A 46 -6.63 -8.78 -14.09
C SER A 46 -7.55 -9.64 -13.23
N LEU A 47 -7.05 -10.08 -12.08
CA LEU A 47 -7.84 -10.83 -11.12
C LEU A 47 -9.08 -10.05 -10.66
N LEU A 48 -8.95 -8.75 -10.38
CA LEU A 48 -10.09 -7.91 -9.96
C LEU A 48 -11.09 -7.68 -11.10
N SER A 49 -10.62 -7.56 -12.35
CA SER A 49 -11.51 -7.51 -13.53
C SER A 49 -12.35 -8.78 -13.62
N ARG A 50 -11.74 -9.96 -13.38
CA ARG A 50 -12.46 -11.23 -13.36
C ARG A 50 -13.45 -11.33 -12.19
N VAL A 51 -13.06 -10.86 -11.00
CA VAL A 51 -13.98 -10.79 -9.84
C VAL A 51 -15.22 -9.96 -10.18
N ILE A 52 -15.07 -8.83 -10.87
CA ILE A 52 -16.20 -8.00 -11.32
C ILE A 52 -17.09 -8.76 -12.32
N GLU A 53 -16.50 -9.52 -13.23
CA GLU A 53 -17.22 -10.30 -14.24
C GLU A 53 -17.97 -11.51 -13.63
N GLU A 54 -17.32 -12.25 -12.73
CA GLU A 54 -17.82 -13.50 -12.15
C GLU A 54 -18.74 -13.25 -10.94
N ALA A 55 -18.49 -12.17 -10.16
CA ALA A 55 -19.23 -11.84 -8.95
C ALA A 55 -19.67 -10.35 -8.93
N PRO A 56 -20.67 -9.94 -9.75
CA PRO A 56 -21.08 -8.53 -9.87
C PRO A 56 -21.55 -7.87 -8.55
N HIS A 57 -21.99 -8.66 -7.58
CA HIS A 57 -22.39 -8.15 -6.26
C HIS A 57 -21.20 -7.60 -5.46
N LEU A 58 -19.96 -7.96 -5.82
CA LEU A 58 -18.71 -7.46 -5.20
C LEU A 58 -18.19 -6.16 -5.82
N ILE A 59 -18.80 -5.66 -6.90
CA ILE A 59 -18.42 -4.41 -7.57
C ILE A 59 -18.25 -3.23 -6.57
N PRO A 60 -19.16 -2.99 -5.61
CA PRO A 60 -18.98 -1.92 -4.63
C PRO A 60 -17.70 -2.10 -3.79
N GLY A 61 -17.40 -3.34 -3.39
CA GLY A 61 -16.20 -3.66 -2.62
C GLY A 61 -14.92 -3.47 -3.42
N VAL A 62 -14.90 -3.91 -4.67
CA VAL A 62 -13.75 -3.69 -5.58
C VAL A 62 -13.53 -2.20 -5.85
N ASN A 63 -14.60 -1.42 -6.05
CA ASN A 63 -14.48 0.03 -6.24
C ASN A 63 -13.92 0.74 -5.00
N ASP A 64 -14.36 0.37 -3.79
CA ASP A 64 -13.83 0.96 -2.56
C ASP A 64 -12.37 0.52 -2.31
N LEU A 65 -12.01 -0.73 -2.61
CA LEU A 65 -10.60 -1.18 -2.61
C LEU A 65 -9.74 -0.31 -3.53
N MET A 66 -10.17 -0.09 -4.78
CA MET A 66 -9.45 0.75 -5.75
C MET A 66 -9.31 2.20 -5.28
N ALA A 67 -10.37 2.76 -4.67
CA ALA A 67 -10.33 4.11 -4.13
C ALA A 67 -9.31 4.23 -2.99
N ARG A 68 -9.28 3.26 -2.06
CA ARG A 68 -8.33 3.25 -0.95
C ARG A 68 -6.89 3.01 -1.41
N GLN A 69 -6.66 2.16 -2.41
CA GLN A 69 -5.35 1.96 -3.02
C GLN A 69 -4.80 3.28 -3.60
N ARG A 70 -5.63 4.05 -4.32
CA ARG A 70 -5.23 5.37 -4.85
C ARG A 70 -4.94 6.39 -3.74
N ALA A 71 -5.76 6.40 -2.70
CA ALA A 71 -5.54 7.27 -1.54
C ALA A 71 -4.20 6.96 -0.85
N LEU A 72 -3.86 5.67 -0.70
CA LEU A 72 -2.61 5.24 -0.11
C LEU A 72 -1.39 5.58 -1.00
N ASP A 73 -1.51 5.41 -2.32
CA ASP A 73 -0.47 5.82 -3.27
C ASP A 73 -0.18 7.33 -3.18
N THR A 74 -1.24 8.13 -3.08
CA THR A 74 -1.12 9.58 -2.87
C THR A 74 -0.45 9.90 -1.54
N ARG A 75 -0.86 9.24 -0.45
CA ARG A 75 -0.28 9.40 0.89
C ARG A 75 1.21 9.06 0.92
N ILE A 76 1.63 7.97 0.26
CA ILE A 76 3.04 7.58 0.15
C ILE A 76 3.83 8.66 -0.61
N SER A 77 3.30 9.16 -1.73
CA SER A 77 3.93 10.22 -2.52
C SER A 77 4.08 11.52 -1.71
N ASP A 78 3.03 11.94 -1.02
CA ASP A 78 3.03 13.16 -0.19
C ASP A 78 3.98 13.03 1.01
N PHE A 79 4.03 11.86 1.64
CA PHE A 79 4.97 11.57 2.71
C PHE A 79 6.42 11.64 2.21
N ARG A 80 6.72 11.02 1.06
CA ARG A 80 8.04 11.10 0.43
C ARG A 80 8.42 12.54 0.09
N SER A 81 7.49 13.32 -0.46
CA SER A 81 7.74 14.73 -0.80
C SER A 81 8.04 15.58 0.44
N ARG A 82 7.33 15.35 1.56
CA ARG A 82 7.61 16.04 2.84
C ARG A 82 8.96 15.65 3.41
N LEU A 83 9.31 14.36 3.33
CA LEU A 83 10.59 13.86 3.83
C LEU A 83 11.78 14.39 3.01
N ALA A 84 11.60 14.59 1.70
CA ALA A 84 12.60 15.13 0.79
C ALA A 84 12.83 16.65 0.96
N ASP A 85 11.94 17.36 1.67
CA ASP A 85 12.11 18.79 1.93
C ASP A 85 13.21 19.03 2.97
N LEU A 86 14.41 19.36 2.48
CA LEU A 86 15.59 19.65 3.31
C LEU A 86 15.44 20.93 4.14
N SER A 87 14.47 21.79 3.84
CA SER A 87 14.20 23.00 4.63
C SER A 87 13.49 22.69 5.96
N ARG A 88 12.87 21.50 6.08
CA ARG A 88 12.21 21.04 7.29
C ARG A 88 13.14 20.10 8.09
N PRO A 89 13.34 20.35 9.39
CA PRO A 89 14.02 19.38 10.25
C PRO A 89 13.18 18.10 10.32
N ILE A 90 13.84 16.96 10.31
CA ILE A 90 13.17 15.68 10.50
C ILE A 90 12.79 15.50 11.96
N ASP A 91 11.51 15.25 12.17
CA ASP A 91 11.03 14.62 13.38
C ASP A 91 10.99 13.11 13.15
N VAL A 92 11.94 12.40 13.75
CA VAL A 92 12.11 10.95 13.59
C VAL A 92 10.88 10.21 14.11
N GLU A 93 10.25 10.69 15.18
CA GLU A 93 9.12 9.98 15.80
C GLU A 93 7.83 10.21 15.00
N GLU A 94 7.61 11.44 14.51
CA GLU A 94 6.52 11.74 13.56
C GLU A 94 6.65 10.86 12.31
N THR A 95 7.86 10.81 11.74
CA THR A 95 8.18 10.03 10.53
C THR A 95 7.92 8.53 10.76
N ARG A 96 8.31 7.99 11.92
CA ARG A 96 8.06 6.59 12.28
C ARG A 96 6.58 6.27 12.45
N SER A 97 5.86 7.14 13.15
CA SER A 97 4.43 6.97 13.38
C SER A 97 3.69 6.90 12.04
N GLU A 98 4.00 7.83 11.14
CA GLU A 98 3.39 7.87 9.81
C GLU A 98 3.76 6.65 8.94
N LEU A 99 5.02 6.19 8.99
CA LEU A 99 5.43 4.95 8.32
C LEU A 99 4.70 3.71 8.86
N ALA A 100 4.49 3.63 10.17
CA ALA A 100 3.77 2.54 10.79
C ALA A 100 2.32 2.50 10.32
N GLU A 101 1.66 3.67 10.22
CA GLU A 101 0.31 3.78 9.68
C GLU A 101 0.24 3.39 8.20
N ILE A 102 1.14 3.91 7.35
CA ILE A 102 1.20 3.54 5.93
C ILE A 102 1.36 2.02 5.78
N THR A 103 2.28 1.42 6.53
CA THR A 103 2.53 -0.02 6.46
C THR A 103 1.33 -0.84 6.93
N ARG A 104 0.63 -0.36 7.97
CA ARG A 104 -0.61 -0.96 8.44
C ARG A 104 -1.70 -0.91 7.37
N ASP A 105 -1.93 0.27 6.78
CA ASP A 105 -2.94 0.47 5.72
C ASP A 105 -2.66 -0.44 4.52
N MET A 106 -1.39 -0.59 4.11
CA MET A 106 -1.00 -1.52 3.04
C MET A 106 -1.37 -2.98 3.36
N ARG A 107 -1.17 -3.41 4.61
CA ARG A 107 -1.51 -4.78 5.05
C ARG A 107 -3.02 -4.99 5.08
N GLU A 108 -3.76 -4.02 5.58
CA GLU A 108 -5.22 -4.07 5.64
C GLU A 108 -5.81 -4.14 4.22
N LEU A 109 -5.30 -3.35 3.27
CA LEU A 109 -5.72 -3.42 1.86
C LEU A 109 -5.43 -4.77 1.23
N ARG A 110 -4.25 -5.34 1.50
CA ARG A 110 -3.88 -6.66 0.97
C ARG A 110 -4.74 -7.78 1.53
N ALA A 111 -5.07 -7.72 2.82
CA ALA A 111 -5.99 -8.67 3.44
C ALA A 111 -7.38 -8.57 2.78
N TRP A 112 -7.89 -7.35 2.61
CA TRP A 112 -9.19 -7.14 2.02
C TRP A 112 -9.27 -7.53 0.54
N GLU A 113 -8.22 -7.25 -0.25
CA GLU A 113 -8.09 -7.76 -1.62
C GLU A 113 -8.17 -9.29 -1.66
N THR A 114 -7.50 -9.96 -0.72
CA THR A 114 -7.54 -11.43 -0.59
C THR A 114 -8.94 -11.93 -0.25
N ASP A 115 -9.64 -11.23 0.66
CA ASP A 115 -11.01 -11.58 1.05
C ASP A 115 -11.99 -11.45 -0.12
N LEU A 116 -11.89 -10.38 -0.92
CA LEU A 116 -12.73 -10.19 -2.11
C LEU A 116 -12.50 -11.27 -3.16
N VAL A 117 -11.24 -11.62 -3.40
CA VAL A 117 -10.88 -12.73 -4.31
C VAL A 117 -11.43 -14.05 -3.79
N TYR A 118 -11.25 -14.32 -2.49
CA TYR A 118 -11.76 -15.55 -1.89
C TYR A 118 -13.29 -15.62 -1.97
N GLU A 119 -14.00 -14.53 -1.67
CA GLU A 119 -15.46 -14.46 -1.75
C GLU A 119 -15.94 -14.80 -3.17
N ALA A 120 -15.34 -14.18 -4.19
CA ALA A 120 -15.68 -14.44 -5.59
C ALA A 120 -15.57 -15.94 -5.97
N TYR A 121 -14.47 -16.60 -5.58
CA TYR A 121 -14.24 -18.01 -5.91
C TYR A 121 -14.96 -18.99 -4.98
N SER A 122 -15.26 -18.59 -3.74
CA SER A 122 -15.99 -19.43 -2.80
C SER A 122 -17.48 -19.54 -3.14
N VAL A 123 -18.06 -18.48 -3.70
CA VAL A 123 -19.46 -18.46 -4.17
C VAL A 123 -19.62 -19.35 -5.40
N ASP A 124 -18.63 -19.39 -6.30
CA ASP A 124 -18.65 -20.25 -7.50
C ASP A 124 -18.60 -21.76 -7.16
N LEU A 125 -17.92 -22.14 -6.06
CA LEU A 125 -17.87 -23.53 -5.57
C LEU A 125 -19.12 -23.96 -4.77
N GLY A 126 -19.99 -23.02 -4.39
CA GLY A 126 -21.17 -23.27 -3.55
C GLY A 126 -22.46 -23.56 -4.31
N VAL A 127 -22.50 -23.37 -5.64
CA VAL A 127 -23.70 -23.59 -6.48
C VAL A 127 -23.68 -25.00 -7.10
N GLY A 128 -23.31 -25.99 -6.29
CA GLY A 128 -23.16 -27.39 -6.67
C GLY A 128 -23.76 -28.34 -5.64
N ASP A 129 -25.00 -28.11 -5.23
CA ASP A 129 -25.88 -29.13 -4.61
C ASP A 129 -27.34 -28.90 -5.08
#